data_AF-A0A8H4T2U9-F1
#
_entry.id   AF-A0A8H4T2U9-F1
#
_cell.length_a   1.000
_cell.length_b   1.000
_cell.length_c   1.000
_cell.angle_alpha   90.00
_cell.angle_beta   90.00
_cell.angle_gamma   90.00
#
_symmetry.space_group_name_H-M   'P 1'
#
loop_
_entity.id
_entity.type
_entity.pdbx_description
1 polymer ?
#
loop_
_entity_poly.entity_id
_entity_poly.type
_entity_poly.pdbx_seq_one_letter_code
_entity_poly.pdbx_strand_id
1 'polypeptide(L)'
;MGYSIENTAWPAAAVPAETGPLLDLLFSTLDDPTESAGPTLADKVFATDGQLIAAGGTASGADVKRVYTHDAKGEDLMIIGHIDMTLKNQKVVLGGFTARIVLSRNIKDELRIKSYEVWADTAPMSNALQSS
;
A
#
# COMPACT_ATOMS: atom_id res chain seq x y z
N MET A 1 7.39 -13.26 -7.07
CA MET A 1 6.56 -12.13 -6.63
C MET A 1 5.94 -12.53 -5.31
N GLY A 2 5.89 -11.66 -4.31
CA GLY A 2 5.23 -11.96 -3.05
C GLY A 2 3.71 -11.97 -3.17
N TYR A 3 3.07 -12.47 -2.12
CA TYR A 3 1.65 -12.86 -2.12
C TYR A 3 0.70 -11.68 -2.38
N SER A 4 1.07 -10.46 -1.94
CA SER A 4 0.21 -9.28 -2.04
C SER A 4 -0.08 -8.85 -3.48
N ILE A 5 0.75 -9.28 -4.45
CA ILE A 5 0.61 -8.91 -5.87
C ILE A 5 0.53 -10.10 -6.84
N GLU A 6 0.49 -11.33 -6.32
CA GLU A 6 0.53 -12.56 -7.14
C GLU A 6 -0.62 -12.64 -8.15
N ASN A 7 -1.80 -12.20 -7.74
CA ASN A 7 -3.03 -12.22 -8.55
C ASN A 7 -3.41 -10.85 -9.11
N THR A 8 -2.49 -9.88 -9.09
CA THR A 8 -2.76 -8.52 -9.54
C THR A 8 -2.92 -8.46 -11.06
N ALA A 9 -4.02 -7.88 -11.52
CA ALA A 9 -4.14 -7.46 -12.91
C ALA A 9 -3.40 -6.12 -13.12
N TRP A 10 -2.37 -6.16 -13.97
CA TRP A 10 -1.52 -5.03 -14.32
C TRP A 10 -2.05 -4.29 -15.56
N PRO A 11 -1.76 -2.98 -15.71
CA PRO A 11 -2.15 -2.24 -16.90
C PRO A 11 -1.39 -2.75 -18.14
N ALA A 12 -2.00 -2.57 -19.32
CA ALA A 12 -1.34 -2.89 -20.59
C ALA A 12 -0.21 -1.91 -20.93
N ALA A 13 -0.23 -0.70 -20.36
CA ALA A 13 0.85 0.28 -20.49
C ALA A 13 2.09 -0.18 -19.72
N ALA A 14 3.27 0.22 -20.19
CA ALA A 14 4.53 -0.12 -19.53
C ALA A 14 4.59 0.55 -18.15
N VAL A 15 4.75 -0.27 -17.11
CA VAL A 15 5.13 0.15 -15.76
C VAL A 15 6.61 -0.14 -15.54
N PRO A 16 7.34 0.68 -14.76
CA PRO A 16 8.75 0.43 -14.44
C PRO A 16 8.92 -0.97 -13.84
N ALA A 17 9.95 -1.70 -14.26
CA ALA A 17 10.17 -3.09 -13.86
C ALA A 17 10.33 -3.25 -12.33
N GLU A 18 10.80 -2.20 -11.67
CA GLU A 18 11.02 -2.11 -10.23
C GLU A 18 9.72 -1.88 -9.43
N THR A 19 8.61 -1.54 -10.10
CA THR A 19 7.32 -1.25 -9.45
C THR A 19 6.78 -2.45 -8.70
N GLY A 20 6.75 -3.63 -9.32
CA GLY A 20 6.29 -4.86 -8.67
C GLY A 20 7.08 -5.17 -7.40
N PRO A 21 8.43 -5.28 -7.46
CA PRO A 21 9.26 -5.44 -6.28
C PRO A 21 9.08 -4.37 -5.21
N LEU A 22 8.88 -3.11 -5.59
CA LEU A 22 8.67 -2.01 -4.63
C LEU A 22 7.31 -2.12 -3.92
N LEU A 23 6.23 -2.47 -4.64
CA LEU A 23 4.92 -2.71 -4.04
C LEU A 23 4.95 -3.95 -3.13
N ASP A 24 5.64 -5.00 -3.54
CA ASP A 24 5.82 -6.20 -2.74
C ASP A 24 6.55 -5.89 -1.42
N LEU A 25 7.63 -5.08 -1.49
CA LEU A 25 8.32 -4.60 -0.31
C LEU A 25 7.43 -3.73 0.58
N LEU A 26 6.65 -2.81 0.00
CA LEU A 26 5.70 -1.98 0.76
C LEU A 26 4.72 -2.84 1.54
N PHE A 27 3.97 -3.72 0.88
CA PHE A 27 2.90 -4.48 1.53
C PHE A 27 3.43 -5.51 2.51
N SER A 28 4.54 -6.19 2.20
CA SER A 28 5.19 -7.09 3.16
C SER A 28 5.72 -6.36 4.39
N THR A 29 6.23 -5.13 4.23
CA THR A 29 6.70 -4.32 5.38
C THR A 29 5.53 -3.79 6.22
N LEU A 30 4.39 -3.45 5.60
CA LEU A 30 3.19 -3.06 6.33
C LEU A 30 2.61 -4.23 7.16
N ASP A 31 2.79 -5.45 6.69
CA ASP A 31 2.35 -6.67 7.37
C ASP A 31 3.36 -7.19 8.41
N ASP A 32 4.56 -6.60 8.49
CA ASP A 32 5.59 -6.92 9.48
C ASP A 32 5.26 -6.28 10.85
N PRO A 33 4.97 -7.06 11.89
CA PRO A 33 4.63 -6.53 13.21
C PRO A 33 5.86 -6.10 14.03
N THR A 34 7.08 -6.22 13.49
CA THR A 34 8.31 -5.87 14.21
C THR A 34 8.57 -4.36 14.22
N GLU A 35 9.36 -3.90 15.19
CA GLU A 35 9.80 -2.50 15.29
C GLU A 35 10.66 -2.04 14.09
N SER A 36 11.12 -2.99 13.25
CA SER A 36 11.95 -2.70 12.08
C SER A 36 11.16 -2.26 10.84
N ALA A 37 9.83 -2.43 10.85
CA ALA A 37 8.95 -2.05 9.75
C ALA A 37 9.02 -0.55 9.46
N GLY A 38 8.94 0.28 10.50
CA GLY A 38 9.02 1.74 10.38
C GLY A 38 10.32 2.23 9.70
N PRO A 39 11.50 1.86 10.23
CA PRO A 39 12.77 2.16 9.57
C PRO A 39 12.87 1.62 8.14
N THR A 40 12.38 0.41 7.88
CA THR A 40 12.39 -0.18 6.52
C THR A 40 11.54 0.63 5.55
N LEU A 41 10.35 1.08 5.96
CA LEU A 41 9.50 1.97 5.16
C LEU A 41 10.24 3.26 4.84
N ALA A 42 10.85 3.90 5.85
CA ALA A 42 11.55 5.17 5.67
C ALA A 42 12.78 5.05 4.75
N ASP A 43 13.61 4.02 4.93
CA ASP A 43 14.90 3.91 4.26
C ASP A 43 14.80 3.31 2.85
N LYS A 44 13.88 2.36 2.66
CA LYS A 44 13.85 1.51 1.45
C LYS A 44 12.61 1.73 0.57
N VAL A 45 11.51 2.23 1.13
CA VAL A 45 10.23 2.31 0.42
C VAL A 45 9.90 3.75 0.03
N PHE A 46 9.91 4.66 1.00
CA PHE A 46 9.57 6.06 0.79
C PHE A 46 10.77 6.88 0.30
N ALA A 47 10.48 7.93 -0.47
CA ALA A 47 11.44 8.99 -0.75
C ALA A 47 11.70 9.80 0.54
N THR A 48 12.78 10.56 0.58
CA THR A 48 13.14 11.38 1.75
C THR A 48 12.05 12.42 2.09
N ASP A 49 11.32 12.91 1.08
CA ASP A 49 10.15 13.79 1.21
C ASP A 49 8.81 13.03 1.09
N GLY A 50 8.84 11.71 1.18
CA GLY A 50 7.69 10.83 1.00
C GLY A 50 6.63 11.02 2.08
N GLN A 51 5.36 10.96 1.68
CA GLN A 51 4.22 11.09 2.60
C GLN A 51 3.36 9.84 2.60
N LEU A 52 2.96 9.41 3.80
CA LEU A 52 1.95 8.38 4.04
C LEU A 52 0.72 9.03 4.68
N ILE A 53 -0.42 8.95 4.01
CA ILE A 53 -1.68 9.51 4.51
C ILE A 53 -2.70 8.37 4.64
N ALA A 54 -3.06 8.05 5.87
CA ALA A 54 -4.03 6.99 6.19
C ALA A 54 -5.03 7.45 7.27
N ALA A 55 -6.27 6.99 7.16
CA ALA A 55 -7.41 7.49 7.96
C ALA A 55 -7.53 6.91 9.39
N GLY A 56 -6.54 6.18 9.91
CA GLY A 56 -6.46 5.89 11.35
C GLY A 56 -6.62 4.42 11.76
N GLY A 57 -5.58 3.61 11.54
CA GLY A 57 -5.46 2.27 12.12
C GLY A 57 -4.25 1.50 11.61
N THR A 58 -3.95 0.37 12.25
CA THR A 58 -3.02 -0.65 11.73
C THR A 58 -3.81 -1.64 10.89
N ALA A 59 -3.27 -2.02 9.74
CA ALA A 59 -3.87 -3.02 8.85
C ALA A 59 -2.88 -4.16 8.62
N SER A 60 -3.38 -5.37 8.33
CA SER A 60 -2.55 -6.58 8.22
C SER A 60 -3.12 -7.52 7.15
N GLY A 61 -2.39 -7.73 6.07
CA GLY A 61 -2.83 -8.51 4.92
C GLY A 61 -3.50 -7.61 3.89
N ALA A 62 -2.75 -7.24 2.86
CA ALA A 62 -3.27 -6.55 1.68
C ALA A 62 -3.20 -7.46 0.46
N ASP A 63 -4.33 -7.58 -0.24
CA ASP A 63 -4.46 -8.30 -1.52
C ASP A 63 -4.78 -7.28 -2.62
N VAL A 64 -3.78 -6.99 -3.46
CA VAL A 64 -3.91 -6.04 -4.56
C VAL A 64 -4.61 -6.70 -5.73
N LYS A 65 -5.82 -6.23 -6.03
CA LYS A 65 -6.65 -6.79 -7.11
C LYS A 65 -6.28 -6.20 -8.46
N ARG A 66 -6.12 -4.89 -8.54
CA ARG A 66 -5.85 -4.19 -9.80
C ARG A 66 -4.95 -2.99 -9.59
N VAL A 67 -4.10 -2.75 -10.59
CA VAL A 67 -3.30 -1.54 -10.70
C VAL A 67 -3.65 -0.87 -12.03
N TYR A 68 -3.88 0.44 -11.97
CA TYR A 68 -4.00 1.31 -13.12
C TYR A 68 -2.87 2.32 -13.08
N THR A 69 -2.51 2.88 -14.23
CA THR A 69 -1.59 4.00 -14.30
C THR A 69 -2.24 5.19 -14.99
N HIS A 70 -1.93 6.38 -14.51
CA HIS A 70 -2.38 7.64 -15.10
C HIS A 70 -1.60 7.98 -16.39
N ASP A 71 -0.34 7.55 -16.50
CA ASP A 71 0.56 7.94 -17.58
C ASP A 71 1.29 6.75 -18.21
N ALA A 72 1.98 7.01 -19.33
CA ALA A 72 2.74 5.98 -20.03
C ALA A 72 4.07 5.60 -19.34
N LYS A 73 4.47 6.35 -18.30
CA LYS A 73 5.70 6.11 -17.53
C LYS A 73 5.45 5.22 -16.32
N GLY A 74 4.20 5.03 -15.90
CA GLY A 74 3.85 4.26 -14.72
C GLY A 74 4.18 4.97 -13.41
N GLU A 75 4.35 6.30 -13.40
CA GLU A 75 4.81 7.03 -12.21
C GLU A 75 3.67 7.42 -11.25
N ASP A 76 2.43 7.41 -11.73
CA ASP A 76 1.24 7.63 -10.91
C ASP A 76 0.30 6.44 -11.08
N LEU A 77 0.08 5.74 -9.96
CA LEU A 77 -0.61 4.47 -9.88
C LEU A 77 -1.89 4.61 -9.07
N MET A 78 -2.97 4.00 -9.56
CA MET A 78 -4.19 3.79 -8.80
C MET A 78 -4.34 2.29 -8.51
N ILE A 79 -4.48 1.96 -7.24
CA ILE A 79 -4.59 0.61 -6.73
C ILE A 79 -6.00 0.39 -6.22
N ILE A 80 -6.59 -0.75 -6.57
CA ILE A 80 -7.80 -1.26 -5.94
C ILE A 80 -7.44 -2.60 -5.30
N GLY A 81 -7.73 -2.74 -4.01
CA GLY A 81 -7.38 -3.92 -3.23
C GLY A 81 -8.41 -4.26 -2.16
N HIS A 82 -8.15 -5.37 -1.48
CA HIS A 82 -8.84 -5.77 -0.27
C HIS A 82 -7.84 -5.80 0.89
N ILE A 83 -8.31 -5.46 2.08
CA ILE A 83 -7.50 -5.44 3.29
C ILE A 83 -8.25 -6.08 4.44
N ASP A 84 -7.51 -6.88 5.21
CA ASP A 84 -7.99 -7.47 6.44
C ASP A 84 -7.46 -6.61 7.59
N MET A 85 -8.35 -6.03 8.39
CA MET A 85 -7.97 -5.18 9.50
C MET A 85 -8.28 -5.88 10.81
N THR A 86 -7.25 -6.37 11.49
CA THR A 86 -7.40 -6.87 12.86
C THR A 86 -7.30 -5.71 13.85
N LEU A 87 -8.41 -5.41 14.52
CA LEU A 87 -8.48 -4.35 15.52
C LEU A 87 -7.91 -4.82 16.87
N LYS A 88 -7.56 -3.86 17.74
CA LYS A 88 -7.03 -4.16 19.10
C LYS A 88 -7.97 -5.02 19.96
N ASN A 89 -9.27 -5.01 19.68
CA ASN A 89 -10.28 -5.84 20.35
C ASN A 89 -10.41 -7.25 19.72
N GLN A 90 -9.46 -7.65 18.88
CA GLN A 90 -9.44 -8.93 18.15
C GLN A 90 -10.56 -9.12 17.11
N LYS A 91 -11.40 -8.11 16.86
CA LYS A 91 -12.35 -8.16 15.75
C LYS A 91 -11.60 -7.95 14.44
N VAL A 92 -11.97 -8.73 13.43
CA VAL A 92 -11.48 -8.57 12.06
C VAL A 92 -12.52 -7.81 11.26
N VAL A 93 -12.09 -6.74 10.59
CA VAL A 93 -12.88 -5.96 9.66
C VAL A 93 -12.29 -6.16 8.27
N LEU A 94 -13.10 -6.70 7.36
CA LEU A 94 -12.74 -6.88 5.96
C LEU A 94 -13.20 -5.65 5.18
N GLY A 95 -12.33 -5.10 4.33
CA GLY A 95 -12.62 -3.86 3.62
C GLY A 95 -11.96 -3.78 2.25
N GLY A 96 -12.71 -3.29 1.26
CA GLY A 96 -12.10 -2.81 0.03
C GLY A 96 -11.38 -1.50 0.29
N PHE A 97 -10.20 -1.32 -0.32
CA PHE A 97 -9.51 -0.04 -0.34
C PHE A 97 -9.19 0.37 -1.77
N THR A 98 -9.08 1.68 -1.97
CA THR A 98 -8.48 2.28 -3.14
C THR A 98 -7.30 3.11 -2.67
N ALA A 99 -6.19 3.10 -3.39
CA ALA A 99 -5.05 3.91 -3.04
C ALA A 99 -4.40 4.53 -4.26
N ARG A 100 -3.80 5.71 -4.09
CA ARG A 100 -2.96 6.33 -5.10
C ARG A 100 -1.51 6.32 -4.63
N ILE A 101 -0.62 5.86 -5.50
CA ILE A 101 0.81 5.88 -5.28
C ILE A 101 1.46 6.73 -6.36
N VAL A 102 2.17 7.77 -5.94
CA VAL A 102 3.03 8.55 -6.82
C VAL A 102 4.46 8.13 -6.57
N LEU A 103 5.15 7.73 -7.64
CA LEU A 103 6.52 7.27 -7.65
C LEU A 103 7.46 8.40 -8.07
N SER A 104 8.69 8.35 -7.57
CA SER A 104 9.77 9.23 -8.00
C SER A 104 11.09 8.49 -7.91
N ARG A 105 12.10 8.96 -8.64
CA ARG A 105 13.46 8.46 -8.52
C ARG A 105 14.29 9.36 -7.62
N ASN A 106 15.12 8.75 -6.77
CA ASN A 106 16.07 9.48 -5.93
C ASN A 106 17.35 9.86 -6.72
N ILE A 107 18.32 10.51 -6.06
CA ILE A 107 19.61 10.90 -6.68
C ILE A 107 20.46 9.72 -7.20
N LYS A 108 20.16 8.50 -6.76
CA LYS A 108 20.81 7.26 -7.18
C LYS A 108 20.02 6.52 -8.26
N ASP A 109 19.00 7.17 -8.83
CA ASP A 109 18.07 6.63 -9.82
C ASP A 109 17.20 5.45 -9.32
N GLU A 110 17.06 5.30 -8.00
CA GLU A 110 16.24 4.24 -7.42
C GLU A 110 14.78 4.70 -7.28
N LEU A 111 13.84 3.85 -7.69
CA LEU A 111 12.41 4.10 -7.57
C LEU A 111 11.97 4.10 -6.10
N ARG A 112 11.19 5.11 -5.71
CA ARG A 112 10.67 5.33 -4.35
C ARG A 112 9.26 5.89 -4.39
N ILE A 113 8.52 5.68 -3.29
CA ILE A 113 7.18 6.25 -3.10
C ILE A 113 7.31 7.69 -2.61
N LYS A 114 6.77 8.63 -3.41
CA LYS A 114 6.65 10.05 -3.05
C LYS A 114 5.35 10.36 -2.31
N SER A 115 4.24 9.78 -2.74
CA SER A 115 2.95 9.89 -2.06
C SER A 115 2.28 8.53 -2.01
N TYR A 116 1.70 8.19 -0.86
CA TYR A 116 0.78 7.08 -0.71
C TYR A 116 -0.46 7.55 0.05
N GLU A 117 -1.57 7.63 -0.67
CA GLU A 117 -2.88 8.04 -0.18
C GLU A 117 -3.83 6.85 -0.24
N VAL A 118 -4.51 6.54 0.87
CA VAL A 118 -5.42 5.40 0.97
C VAL A 118 -6.82 5.86 1.34
N TRP A 119 -7.82 5.38 0.60
CA TRP A 119 -9.24 5.54 0.87
C TRP A 119 -9.88 4.17 1.08
N ALA A 120 -10.60 4.03 2.19
CA ALA A 120 -11.37 2.83 2.53
C ALA A 120 -12.68 3.24 3.20
N ASP A 121 -13.71 2.38 3.10
CA ASP A 121 -14.93 2.57 3.88
C ASP A 121 -14.64 2.29 5.36
N THR A 122 -14.73 3.33 6.18
CA THR A 122 -14.46 3.24 7.62
C THR A 122 -15.70 2.86 8.43
N ALA A 123 -16.91 2.81 7.84
CA ALA A 123 -18.12 2.50 8.59
C ALA A 123 -18.08 1.12 9.29
N PRO A 124 -17.59 0.03 8.65
CA PRO A 124 -17.42 -1.26 9.31
C PRO A 124 -16.47 -1.17 10.53
N MET A 125 -15.39 -0.40 10.41
CA MET A 125 -14.42 -0.18 11.47
C MET A 125 -15.02 0.62 12.63
N SER A 126 -15.74 1.71 12.35
CA SER A 126 -16.45 2.49 13.37
C SER A 126 -17.46 1.64 14.14
N ASN A 127 -18.23 0.78 13.46
CA ASN A 127 -19.19 -0.12 14.10
C ASN A 127 -18.51 -1.18 14.98
N ALA A 128 -17.39 -1.74 14.53
CA ALA A 128 -16.63 -2.73 15.28
C ALA A 128 -15.99 -2.14 16.57
N LEU A 129 -15.64 -0.85 16.55
CA LEU A 129 -15.10 -0.10 17.68
C LEU A 129 -16.18 0.38 18.67
N GLN A 130 -17.39 0.70 18.22
CA GLN A 130 -18.50 1.10 19.11
C GLN A 130 -19.10 -0.05 19.91
N SER A 131 -18.90 -1.28 19.45
CA SER A 131 -19.39 -2.51 20.11
C SER A 131 -18.36 -3.09 21.09
N SER A 132 -17.54 -2.23 21.73
CA SER A 132 -16.56 -2.57 22.77
C SER A 132 -17.08 -2.28 24.17
#